data_AF-A0A830FY84-F1
#
_entry.id   AF-A0A830FY84-F1
#
_cell.length_a   1.000
_cell.length_b   1.000
_cell.length_c   1.000
_cell.angle_alpha   90.00
_cell.angle_beta   90.00
_cell.angle_gamma   90.00
#
_symmetry.space_group_name_H-M   'P 1'
#
loop_
_entity.id
_entity.type
_entity.pdbx_description
1 polymer ?
#
loop_
_entity_poly.entity_id
_entity_poly.type
_entity_poly.pdbx_seq_one_letter_code
_entity_poly.pdbx_strand_id
1 'polypeptide(L)'
;MTRLSFGARELRDLLVAWLALGVAFAFFYERITITTLGPVLTSGAFLAALAVSLLTAGVGFLLHELAHKVVAVRYGQVAAFRADYGLLALAVLGGLAGFLFAAPGAVVHRGRLTERQSGLIALAGPVTNLALAALFAPFAFLGSALAWRGVTINLLLAGFNMLPVGPLDGNTVRSWSLVVYVAVAVPSIALAAYALYV
;
A
#
# COMPACT_ATOMS: atom_id res chain seq x y z
N MET A 1 22.31 18.87 4.09
CA MET A 1 21.39 18.06 3.25
C MET A 1 21.16 16.72 3.94
N THR A 2 19.93 16.40 4.28
CA THR A 2 19.54 15.11 4.86
C THR A 2 19.68 14.05 3.77
N ARG A 3 20.44 12.98 4.02
CA ARG A 3 20.67 11.91 3.05
C ARG A 3 19.61 10.84 3.21
N LEU A 4 19.23 10.19 2.11
CA LEU A 4 18.42 8.98 2.16
C LEU A 4 19.25 7.87 2.81
N SER A 5 18.83 7.40 3.98
CA SER A 5 19.48 6.32 4.71
C SER A 5 18.43 5.42 5.35
N PHE A 6 18.74 4.15 5.54
CA PHE A 6 17.83 3.16 6.12
C PHE A 6 18.43 2.59 7.40
N GLY A 7 17.68 2.66 8.50
CA GLY A 7 18.09 2.06 9.76
C GLY A 7 17.78 0.56 9.81
N ALA A 8 18.51 -0.20 10.63
CA ALA A 8 18.26 -1.64 10.79
C ALA A 8 16.82 -1.95 11.25
N ARG A 9 16.28 -1.13 12.17
CA ARG A 9 14.87 -1.24 12.60
C ARG A 9 13.90 -1.02 11.44
N GLU A 10 14.12 0.00 10.64
CA GLU A 10 13.25 0.33 9.51
C GLU A 10 13.26 -0.77 8.46
N LEU A 11 14.43 -1.31 8.12
CA LEU A 11 14.53 -2.44 7.18
C LEU A 11 13.77 -3.66 7.69
N ARG A 12 13.88 -3.96 9.00
CA ARG A 12 13.11 -5.03 9.62
C ARG A 12 11.60 -4.74 9.57
N ASP A 13 11.18 -3.53 9.94
CA ASP A 13 9.77 -3.15 9.95
C ASP A 13 9.18 -3.19 8.52
N LEU A 14 9.93 -2.75 7.50
CA LEU A 14 9.55 -2.87 6.08
C LEU A 14 9.46 -4.34 5.63
N LEU A 15 10.42 -5.18 6.01
CA LEU A 15 10.40 -6.61 5.70
C LEU A 15 9.20 -7.31 6.33
N VAL A 16 8.91 -7.04 7.61
CA VAL A 16 7.76 -7.62 8.31
C VAL A 16 6.45 -7.15 7.66
N ALA A 17 6.31 -5.84 7.38
CA ALA A 17 5.12 -5.32 6.72
C ALA A 17 4.93 -5.90 5.31
N TRP A 18 6.02 -6.05 4.54
CA TRP A 18 6.00 -6.65 3.21
C TRP A 18 5.49 -8.10 3.25
N LEU A 19 6.05 -8.91 4.14
CA LEU A 19 5.66 -10.31 4.31
C LEU A 19 4.21 -10.44 4.83
N ALA A 20 3.86 -9.67 5.86
CA ALA A 20 2.52 -9.71 6.46
C ALA A 20 1.44 -9.30 5.46
N LEU A 21 1.65 -8.23 4.68
CA LEU A 21 0.71 -7.84 3.64
C LEU A 21 0.65 -8.86 2.50
N GLY A 22 1.79 -9.44 2.09
CA GLY A 22 1.80 -10.52 1.11
C GLY A 22 0.93 -11.70 1.53
N VAL A 23 1.04 -12.12 2.80
CA VAL A 23 0.20 -13.17 3.39
C VAL A 23 -1.27 -12.76 3.47
N ALA A 24 -1.56 -11.53 3.94
CA ALA A 24 -2.93 -11.03 4.06
C ALA A 24 -3.67 -11.04 2.71
N PHE A 25 -3.01 -10.57 1.65
CA PHE A 25 -3.57 -10.57 0.29
C PHE A 25 -3.70 -11.98 -0.29
N ALA A 26 -2.74 -12.88 -0.02
CA ALA A 26 -2.84 -14.28 -0.45
C ALA A 26 -4.06 -14.97 0.18
N PHE A 27 -4.27 -14.79 1.50
CA PHE A 27 -5.46 -15.30 2.18
C PHE A 27 -6.77 -14.74 1.62
N PHE A 28 -6.81 -13.44 1.37
CA PHE A 28 -7.98 -12.76 0.83
C PHE A 28 -8.38 -13.30 -0.55
N TYR A 29 -7.42 -13.44 -1.47
CA TYR A 29 -7.72 -13.86 -2.85
C TYR A 29 -8.02 -15.35 -2.98
N GLU A 30 -7.30 -16.20 -2.24
CA GLU A 30 -7.54 -17.64 -2.22
C GLU A 30 -8.75 -18.02 -1.35
N ARG A 31 -9.40 -17.04 -0.69
CA ARG A 31 -10.56 -17.20 0.20
C ARG A 31 -10.33 -18.29 1.25
N ILE A 32 -9.13 -18.31 1.82
CA ILE A 32 -8.70 -19.34 2.77
C ILE A 32 -9.41 -19.13 4.10
N THR A 33 -10.04 -20.18 4.61
CA THR A 33 -10.70 -20.19 5.92
C THR A 33 -9.88 -20.98 6.94
N ILE A 34 -10.19 -20.81 8.23
CA ILE A 34 -9.53 -21.54 9.32
C ILE A 34 -9.61 -23.07 9.12
N THR A 35 -10.73 -23.56 8.57
CA THR A 35 -10.95 -24.99 8.30
C THR A 35 -10.15 -25.52 7.12
N THR A 36 -9.69 -24.67 6.20
CA THR A 36 -8.92 -25.07 5.02
C THR A 36 -7.43 -24.75 5.16
N LEU A 37 -7.02 -24.12 6.26
CA LEU A 37 -5.68 -23.56 6.45
C LEU A 37 -4.58 -24.62 6.30
N GLY A 38 -4.69 -25.75 7.00
CA GLY A 38 -3.64 -26.78 7.04
C GLY A 38 -3.23 -27.31 5.65
N PRO A 39 -4.18 -27.88 4.87
CA PRO A 39 -3.88 -28.40 3.54
C PRO A 39 -3.48 -27.32 2.52
N VAL A 40 -4.00 -26.10 2.67
CA VAL A 40 -3.78 -25.04 1.67
C VAL A 40 -2.41 -24.39 1.82
N LEU A 41 -1.89 -24.23 3.04
CA LEU A 41 -0.61 -23.54 3.29
C LEU A 41 0.60 -24.19 2.61
N THR A 42 0.54 -25.48 2.31
CA THR A 42 1.63 -26.21 1.61
C THR A 42 1.31 -26.48 0.14
N SER A 43 0.14 -26.04 -0.34
CA SER A 43 -0.26 -26.23 -1.74
C SER A 43 0.54 -25.33 -2.68
N GLY A 44 0.84 -25.83 -3.88
CA GLY A 44 1.48 -25.02 -4.93
C GLY A 44 0.65 -23.79 -5.32
N ALA A 45 -0.68 -23.88 -5.22
CA ALA A 45 -1.60 -22.77 -5.47
C ALA A 45 -1.39 -21.63 -4.46
N PHE A 46 -1.33 -21.94 -3.17
CA PHE A 46 -1.05 -20.92 -2.14
C PHE A 46 0.33 -20.30 -2.30
N LEU A 47 1.37 -21.10 -2.58
CA LEU A 47 2.72 -20.56 -2.81
C LEU A 47 2.75 -19.62 -4.03
N ALA A 48 2.03 -19.96 -5.10
CA ALA A 48 1.88 -19.09 -6.25
C ALA A 48 1.13 -17.79 -5.90
N ALA A 49 0.01 -17.90 -5.15
CA ALA A 49 -0.77 -16.76 -4.71
C ALA A 49 0.03 -15.82 -3.79
N LEU A 50 0.83 -16.39 -2.88
CA LEU A 50 1.74 -15.65 -2.01
C LEU A 50 2.82 -14.94 -2.82
N ALA A 51 3.45 -15.62 -3.77
CA ALA A 51 4.45 -15.00 -4.65
C ALA A 51 3.85 -13.84 -5.46
N VAL A 52 2.67 -14.05 -6.06
CA VAL A 52 1.92 -13.01 -6.77
C VAL A 52 1.61 -11.83 -5.84
N SER A 53 1.15 -12.09 -4.62
CA SER A 53 0.80 -11.05 -3.64
C SER A 53 2.03 -10.26 -3.17
N LEU A 54 3.16 -10.92 -2.92
CA LEU A 54 4.41 -10.26 -2.56
C LEU A 54 4.93 -9.35 -3.68
N LEU A 55 4.83 -9.80 -4.94
CA LEU A 55 5.29 -9.06 -6.12
C LEU A 55 4.33 -7.93 -6.54
N THR A 56 3.07 -7.99 -6.13
CA THR A 56 2.06 -6.97 -6.44
C THR A 56 1.77 -6.09 -5.23
N ALA A 57 0.94 -6.54 -4.29
CA ALA A 57 0.62 -5.81 -3.07
C ALA A 57 1.86 -5.41 -2.28
N GLY A 58 2.77 -6.36 -2.08
CA GLY A 58 3.96 -6.14 -1.30
C GLY A 58 4.87 -5.06 -1.89
N VAL A 59 5.20 -5.17 -3.18
CA VAL A 59 5.99 -4.16 -3.89
C VAL A 59 5.26 -2.82 -3.98
N GLY A 60 3.95 -2.82 -4.25
CA GLY A 60 3.12 -1.62 -4.29
C GLY A 60 3.13 -0.86 -2.97
N PHE A 61 3.01 -1.56 -1.85
CA PHE A 61 3.15 -1.01 -0.51
C PHE A 61 4.57 -0.49 -0.24
N LEU A 62 5.61 -1.27 -0.54
CA LEU A 62 6.99 -0.85 -0.30
C LEU A 62 7.31 0.44 -1.05
N LEU A 63 6.96 0.52 -2.33
CA LEU A 63 7.19 1.71 -3.14
C LEU A 63 6.36 2.92 -2.67
N HIS A 64 5.14 2.69 -2.18
CA HIS A 64 4.31 3.72 -1.56
C HIS A 64 5.00 4.36 -0.34
N GLU A 65 5.41 3.55 0.64
CA GLU A 65 6.08 4.05 1.85
C GLU A 65 7.44 4.69 1.54
N LEU A 66 8.19 4.10 0.60
CA LEU A 66 9.44 4.67 0.14
C LEU A 66 9.22 6.03 -0.53
N ALA A 67 8.11 6.24 -1.25
CA ALA A 67 7.79 7.52 -1.86
C ALA A 67 7.57 8.61 -0.79
N HIS A 68 6.79 8.32 0.27
CA HIS A 68 6.65 9.24 1.40
C HIS A 68 8.01 9.62 1.99
N LYS A 69 8.85 8.62 2.26
CA LYS A 69 10.18 8.85 2.82
C LYS A 69 11.08 9.67 1.90
N VAL A 70 11.14 9.33 0.61
CA VAL A 70 11.97 10.04 -0.37
C VAL A 70 11.56 11.50 -0.45
N VAL A 71 10.26 11.80 -0.51
CA VAL A 71 9.77 13.18 -0.56
C VAL A 71 10.04 13.91 0.76
N ALA A 72 9.87 13.24 1.91
CA ALA A 72 10.20 13.81 3.22
C ALA A 72 11.69 14.19 3.33
N VAL A 73 12.58 13.32 2.88
CA VAL A 73 14.04 13.58 2.86
C VAL A 73 14.39 14.73 1.91
N ARG A 74 13.71 14.85 0.76
CA ARG A 74 13.87 16.00 -0.16
C ARG A 74 13.46 17.33 0.50
N TYR A 75 12.51 17.32 1.43
CA TYR A 75 12.17 18.48 2.27
C TYR A 75 13.03 18.62 3.53
N GLY A 76 14.19 17.97 3.56
CA GLY A 76 15.15 18.11 4.63
C GLY A 76 14.81 17.33 5.90
N GLN A 77 13.78 16.48 5.88
CA GLN A 77 13.40 15.72 7.07
C GLN A 77 14.26 14.46 7.26
N VAL A 78 14.47 14.08 8.51
CA VAL A 78 14.88 12.70 8.84
C VAL A 78 13.61 11.87 8.94
N ALA A 79 13.46 10.88 8.07
CA ALA A 79 12.25 10.06 7.99
C ALA A 79 12.58 8.56 8.02
N ALA A 80 11.70 7.77 8.64
CA ALA A 80 11.83 6.33 8.72
C ALA A 80 10.44 5.66 8.78
N PHE A 81 10.26 4.58 8.03
CA PHE A 81 9.07 3.73 8.18
C PHE A 81 9.07 3.04 9.55
N ARG A 82 7.88 2.97 10.17
CA ARG A 82 7.63 2.18 11.38
C ARG A 82 6.36 1.38 11.19
N ALA A 83 6.50 0.07 11.33
CA ALA A 83 5.38 -0.86 11.28
C ALA A 83 4.53 -0.74 12.55
N ASP A 84 3.22 -0.83 12.38
CA ASP A 84 2.28 -1.11 13.46
C ASP A 84 1.95 -2.61 13.44
N TYR A 85 2.55 -3.35 14.37
CA TYR A 85 2.41 -4.80 14.45
C TYR A 85 0.97 -5.25 14.78
N GLY A 86 0.20 -4.42 15.48
CA GLY A 86 -1.20 -4.70 15.78
C GLY A 86 -2.07 -4.60 14.53
N LEU A 87 -1.89 -3.53 13.75
CA LEU A 87 -2.60 -3.35 12.49
C LEU A 87 -2.14 -4.35 11.41
N LEU A 88 -0.86 -4.75 11.39
CA LEU A 88 -0.38 -5.83 10.53
C LEU A 88 -1.02 -7.18 10.89
N ALA A 89 -1.13 -7.50 12.18
CA ALA A 89 -1.83 -8.70 12.61
C ALA A 89 -3.31 -8.64 12.19
N LEU A 90 -3.96 -7.49 12.34
CA LEU A 90 -5.33 -7.27 11.89
C LEU A 90 -5.47 -7.42 10.37
N ALA A 91 -4.50 -6.95 9.59
CA ALA A 91 -4.49 -7.13 8.14
C ALA A 91 -4.46 -8.61 7.74
N VAL A 92 -3.59 -9.40 8.38
CA VAL A 92 -3.48 -10.85 8.13
C VAL A 92 -4.76 -11.59 8.55
N LEU A 93 -5.28 -11.30 9.74
CA LEU A 93 -6.53 -11.89 10.24
C LEU A 93 -7.73 -11.47 9.39
N GLY A 94 -7.77 -10.22 8.94
CA GLY A 94 -8.77 -9.71 8.01
C GLY A 94 -8.72 -10.47 6.69
N GLY A 95 -7.52 -10.69 6.13
CA GLY A 95 -7.33 -11.48 4.92
C GLY A 95 -7.96 -12.88 5.04
N LEU A 96 -7.77 -13.55 6.19
CA LEU A 96 -8.44 -14.83 6.51
C LEU A 96 -9.96 -14.70 6.68
N ALA A 97 -10.44 -13.58 7.21
CA ALA A 97 -11.87 -13.29 7.35
C ALA A 97 -12.53 -12.82 6.03
N GLY A 98 -11.76 -12.70 4.93
CA GLY A 98 -12.25 -12.21 3.65
C GLY A 98 -12.46 -10.69 3.60
N PHE A 99 -11.82 -9.92 4.47
CA PHE A 99 -11.83 -8.46 4.47
C PHE A 99 -10.43 -7.89 4.63
N LEU A 100 -10.02 -6.99 3.74
CA LEU A 100 -8.68 -6.43 3.81
C LEU A 100 -8.67 -5.03 4.40
N PHE A 101 -7.90 -4.85 5.47
CA PHE A 101 -7.56 -3.55 6.04
C PHE A 101 -6.04 -3.39 6.01
N ALA A 102 -5.53 -2.43 5.24
CA ALA A 102 -4.09 -2.23 5.05
C ALA A 102 -3.67 -0.85 5.58
N ALA A 103 -3.47 -0.76 6.90
CA ALA A 103 -2.76 0.36 7.55
C ALA A 103 -1.53 -0.20 8.29
N PRO A 104 -0.49 -0.62 7.56
CA PRO A 104 0.62 -1.43 8.09
C PRO A 104 1.59 -0.66 8.99
N GLY A 105 1.51 0.68 9.00
CA GLY A 105 2.45 1.56 9.67
C GLY A 105 2.39 2.95 9.08
N ALA A 106 3.44 3.74 9.36
CA ALA A 106 3.60 5.06 8.76
C ALA A 106 5.08 5.45 8.68
N VAL A 107 5.41 6.30 7.70
CA VAL A 107 6.69 7.02 7.69
C VAL A 107 6.64 8.15 8.70
N VAL A 108 7.35 7.97 9.81
CA VAL A 108 7.53 9.04 10.80
C VAL A 108 8.68 9.94 10.35
N HIS A 109 8.51 11.25 10.52
CA HIS A 109 9.53 12.23 10.19
C HIS A 109 9.79 13.20 11.35
N ARG A 110 11.02 13.72 11.43
CA ARG A 110 11.44 14.69 12.44
C ARG A 110 11.84 16.01 11.77
N GLY A 111 11.21 17.09 12.25
CA GLY A 111 11.43 18.46 11.81
C GLY A 111 10.11 19.20 11.66
N ARG A 112 10.19 20.48 11.28
CA ARG A 112 9.00 21.29 10.99
C ARG A 112 8.69 21.19 9.49
N LEU A 113 7.44 20.89 9.18
CA LEU A 113 6.91 20.89 7.83
C LEU A 113 5.84 21.98 7.72
N THR A 114 5.80 22.65 6.58
CA THR A 114 4.63 23.41 6.17
C THR A 114 3.49 22.45 5.80
N GLU A 115 2.24 22.92 5.86
CA GLU A 115 1.07 22.14 5.41
C GLU A 115 1.26 21.62 3.98
N ARG A 116 1.81 22.46 3.10
CA ARG A 116 2.14 22.08 1.72
C ARG A 116 3.13 20.92 1.63
N GLN A 117 4.19 20.94 2.42
CA GLN A 117 5.16 19.85 2.40
C GLN A 117 4.56 18.57 2.96
N SER A 118 3.78 18.66 4.04
CA SER A 118 3.08 17.52 4.62
C SER A 118 2.09 16.90 3.63
N GLY A 119 1.28 17.72 2.96
CA GLY A 119 0.37 17.28 1.91
C GLY A 119 1.08 16.66 0.70
N LEU A 120 2.23 17.19 0.27
CA LEU A 120 3.01 16.61 -0.82
C LEU A 120 3.71 15.30 -0.42
N ILE A 121 4.12 15.15 0.83
CA ILE A 121 4.64 13.88 1.36
C ILE A 121 3.51 12.84 1.34
N ALA A 122 2.35 13.15 1.91
CA ALA A 122 1.19 12.25 1.93
C ALA A 122 0.71 11.91 0.51
N LEU A 123 0.74 12.85 -0.44
CA LEU A 123 0.35 12.59 -1.82
C LEU A 123 1.30 11.63 -2.55
N ALA A 124 2.57 11.55 -2.14
CA ALA A 124 3.59 10.79 -2.85
C ALA A 124 3.26 9.29 -2.94
N GLY A 125 2.78 8.70 -1.85
CA GLY A 125 2.40 7.29 -1.80
C GLY A 125 1.29 6.95 -2.80
N PRO A 126 0.09 7.55 -2.70
CA PRO A 126 -1.02 7.28 -3.61
C PRO A 126 -0.66 7.51 -5.09
N VAL A 127 0.10 8.57 -5.39
CA VAL A 127 0.57 8.83 -6.77
C VAL A 127 1.52 7.75 -7.26
N THR A 128 2.41 7.23 -6.41
CA THR A 128 3.27 6.09 -6.77
C THR A 128 2.45 4.84 -7.10
N ASN A 129 1.40 4.52 -6.34
CA ASN A 129 0.53 3.40 -6.69
C ASN A 129 -0.24 3.65 -7.99
N LEU A 130 -0.77 4.85 -8.22
CA LEU A 130 -1.43 5.17 -9.50
C LEU A 130 -0.46 5.00 -10.69
N ALA A 131 0.80 5.41 -10.54
CA ALA A 131 1.84 5.21 -11.55
C ALA A 131 2.13 3.72 -11.78
N LEU A 132 2.18 2.90 -10.73
CA LEU A 132 2.34 1.45 -10.84
C LEU A 132 1.13 0.80 -11.52
N ALA A 133 -0.10 1.22 -11.19
CA ALA A 133 -1.30 0.74 -11.87
C ALA A 133 -1.25 1.07 -13.37
N ALA A 134 -0.86 2.30 -13.73
CA ALA A 134 -0.68 2.69 -15.12
C ALA A 134 0.43 1.89 -15.83
N LEU A 135 1.51 1.54 -15.12
CA LEU A 135 2.59 0.71 -15.64
C LEU A 135 2.13 -0.73 -15.93
N PHE A 136 1.29 -1.32 -15.06
CA PHE A 136 0.76 -2.66 -15.27
C PHE A 136 -0.36 -2.72 -16.32
N ALA A 137 -1.11 -1.63 -16.52
CA ALA A 137 -2.30 -1.60 -17.36
C ALA A 137 -2.12 -2.15 -18.79
N PRO A 138 -1.07 -1.79 -19.56
CA PRO A 138 -0.88 -2.33 -20.91
C PRO A 138 -0.79 -3.87 -20.92
N PHE A 139 -0.06 -4.46 -19.98
CA PHE A 139 0.09 -5.91 -19.87
C PHE A 139 -1.22 -6.59 -19.42
N ALA A 140 -2.01 -5.89 -18.61
CA ALA A 140 -3.34 -6.34 -18.21
C ALA A 140 -4.28 -6.43 -19.42
N PHE A 141 -4.28 -5.41 -20.29
CA PHE A 141 -5.06 -5.43 -21.54
C PHE A 141 -4.59 -6.50 -22.54
N LEU A 142 -3.34 -6.94 -22.45
CA LEU A 142 -2.81 -8.08 -23.22
C LEU A 142 -3.15 -9.45 -22.60
N GLY A 143 -3.94 -9.50 -21.53
CA GLY A 143 -4.43 -10.73 -20.90
C GLY A 143 -3.56 -11.28 -19.76
N SER A 144 -2.56 -10.53 -19.27
CA SER A 144 -1.74 -10.98 -18.15
C SER A 144 -2.50 -10.89 -16.82
N ALA A 145 -2.79 -12.05 -16.22
CA ALA A 145 -3.46 -12.13 -14.91
C ALA A 145 -2.63 -11.47 -13.79
N LEU A 146 -1.30 -11.59 -13.83
CA LEU A 146 -0.40 -10.92 -12.88
C LEU A 146 -0.48 -9.41 -13.00
N ALA A 147 -0.52 -8.89 -14.24
CA ALA A 147 -0.65 -7.47 -14.48
C ALA A 147 -2.02 -6.95 -14.06
N TRP A 148 -3.11 -7.70 -14.34
CA TRP A 148 -4.44 -7.38 -13.84
C TRP A 148 -4.45 -7.27 -12.31
N ARG A 149 -3.84 -8.25 -11.63
CA ARG A 149 -3.67 -8.22 -10.18
C ARG A 149 -2.88 -6.99 -9.71
N GLY A 150 -1.81 -6.65 -10.41
CA GLY A 150 -1.00 -5.45 -10.16
C GLY A 150 -1.79 -4.15 -10.31
N VAL A 151 -2.61 -4.02 -11.36
CA VAL A 151 -3.52 -2.89 -11.57
C VAL A 151 -4.51 -2.79 -10.42
N THR A 152 -5.30 -3.85 -10.17
CA THR A 152 -6.34 -3.85 -9.14
C THR A 152 -5.77 -3.47 -7.78
N ILE A 153 -4.67 -4.10 -7.36
CA ILE A 153 -4.12 -3.86 -6.02
C ILE A 153 -3.57 -2.44 -5.88
N ASN A 154 -2.86 -1.93 -6.88
CA ASN A 154 -2.34 -0.57 -6.78
C ASN A 154 -3.46 0.48 -6.82
N LEU A 155 -4.52 0.26 -7.58
CA LEU A 155 -5.71 1.12 -7.52
C LEU A 155 -6.36 1.05 -6.13
N LEU A 156 -6.51 -0.14 -5.54
CA LEU A 156 -7.04 -0.29 -4.18
C LEU A 156 -6.19 0.43 -3.14
N LEU A 157 -4.87 0.28 -3.18
CA LEU A 157 -3.95 0.97 -2.25
C LEU A 157 -4.04 2.50 -2.42
N ALA A 158 -4.10 3.00 -3.66
CA ALA A 158 -4.26 4.43 -3.93
C ALA A 158 -5.62 4.98 -3.49
N GLY A 159 -6.70 4.27 -3.82
CA GLY A 159 -8.07 4.66 -3.48
C GLY A 159 -8.31 4.66 -1.97
N PHE A 160 -7.90 3.57 -1.29
CA PHE A 160 -8.05 3.44 0.15
C PHE A 160 -7.28 4.53 0.90
N ASN A 161 -6.00 4.77 0.57
CA ASN A 161 -5.22 5.82 1.23
C ASN A 161 -5.73 7.24 0.94
N MET A 162 -6.51 7.46 -0.14
CA MET A 162 -7.14 8.75 -0.40
C MET A 162 -8.49 8.95 0.31
N LEU A 163 -8.96 7.99 1.13
CA LEU A 163 -10.12 8.23 1.98
C LEU A 163 -9.80 9.30 3.05
N PRO A 164 -10.69 10.27 3.31
CA PRO A 164 -10.37 11.41 4.17
C PRO A 164 -10.66 11.08 5.65
N VAL A 165 -10.06 10.00 6.16
CA VAL A 165 -10.32 9.48 7.52
C VAL A 165 -9.03 9.14 8.24
N GLY A 166 -8.97 9.50 9.53
CA GLY A 166 -7.91 9.07 10.45
C GLY A 166 -6.49 9.35 9.92
N PRO A 167 -5.58 8.36 9.96
CA PRO A 167 -4.18 8.52 9.58
C PRO A 167 -3.92 8.39 8.07
N LEU A 168 -4.95 8.18 7.24
CA LEU A 168 -4.77 7.97 5.81
C LEU A 168 -4.30 9.24 5.10
N ASP A 169 -3.53 9.07 4.02
CA ASP A 169 -2.90 10.17 3.27
C ASP A 169 -3.90 11.23 2.81
N GLY A 170 -5.06 10.79 2.34
CA GLY A 170 -6.12 11.65 1.82
C GLY A 170 -6.58 12.68 2.84
N ASN A 171 -6.56 12.36 4.14
CA ASN A 171 -6.88 13.30 5.19
C ASN A 171 -5.85 14.46 5.26
N THR A 172 -4.56 14.12 5.13
CA THR A 172 -3.45 15.10 5.10
C THR A 172 -3.41 15.89 3.79
N VAL A 173 -3.69 15.25 2.65
CA VAL A 173 -3.77 15.96 1.35
C VAL A 173 -4.94 16.95 1.37
N ARG A 174 -6.10 16.54 1.90
CA ARG A 174 -7.30 17.38 2.01
C ARG A 174 -7.08 18.61 2.89
N SER A 175 -6.41 18.44 4.03
CA SER A 175 -6.14 19.57 4.94
C SER A 175 -5.23 20.62 4.31
N TRP A 176 -4.28 20.20 3.48
CA TRP A 176 -3.44 21.12 2.71
C TRP A 176 -4.17 21.74 1.50
N SER A 177 -4.82 20.94 0.66
CA SER A 177 -5.46 21.42 -0.57
C SER A 177 -6.63 20.54 -0.99
N LEU A 178 -7.85 21.07 -0.86
CA LEU A 178 -9.07 20.39 -1.30
C LEU A 178 -9.06 20.11 -2.81
N VAL A 179 -8.50 21.01 -3.62
CA VAL A 179 -8.42 20.85 -5.08
C VAL A 179 -7.55 19.65 -5.45
N VAL A 180 -6.34 19.57 -4.89
CA VAL A 180 -5.43 18.44 -5.14
C VAL A 180 -6.02 17.14 -4.61
N TYR A 181 -6.65 17.20 -3.43
CA TYR A 181 -7.35 16.07 -2.87
C TYR A 181 -8.43 15.52 -3.82
N VAL A 182 -9.36 16.35 -4.27
CA VAL A 182 -10.45 15.92 -5.16
C VAL A 182 -9.89 15.40 -6.49
N ALA A 183 -8.89 16.09 -7.06
CA ALA A 183 -8.29 15.70 -8.33
C ALA A 183 -7.63 14.31 -8.31
N VAL A 184 -7.19 13.83 -7.15
CA VAL A 184 -6.54 12.52 -7.01
C VAL A 184 -7.48 11.48 -6.39
N ALA A 185 -8.23 11.85 -5.36
CA ALA A 185 -9.12 10.95 -4.63
C ALA A 185 -10.29 10.46 -5.48
N VAL A 186 -10.94 11.35 -6.25
CA VAL A 186 -12.10 10.96 -7.06
C VAL A 186 -11.73 9.91 -8.10
N PRO A 187 -10.73 10.12 -8.98
CA PRO A 187 -10.37 9.08 -9.94
C PRO A 187 -9.79 7.83 -9.27
N SER A 188 -8.96 7.96 -8.22
CA SER A 188 -8.37 6.78 -7.57
C SER A 188 -9.43 5.90 -6.90
N ILE A 189 -10.38 6.49 -6.16
CA ILE A 189 -11.46 5.76 -5.49
C ILE A 189 -12.43 5.17 -6.52
N ALA A 190 -12.80 5.92 -7.55
CA ALA A 190 -13.70 5.41 -8.60
C ALA A 190 -13.09 4.22 -9.35
N LEU A 191 -11.81 4.31 -9.73
CA LEU A 191 -11.08 3.22 -10.39
C LEU A 191 -10.87 2.03 -9.44
N ALA A 192 -10.57 2.27 -8.17
CA ALA A 192 -10.45 1.23 -7.15
C ALA A 192 -11.78 0.48 -6.97
N ALA A 193 -12.89 1.20 -6.89
CA ALA A 193 -14.22 0.60 -6.79
C ALA A 193 -14.53 -0.23 -8.04
N TYR A 194 -14.31 0.32 -9.24
CA TYR A 194 -14.52 -0.40 -10.50
C TYR A 194 -13.69 -1.70 -10.57
N ALA A 195 -12.41 -1.66 -10.15
CA ALA A 195 -11.51 -2.80 -10.17
C ALA A 195 -11.91 -3.94 -9.21
N LEU A 196 -12.89 -3.74 -8.31
CA LEU A 196 -13.46 -4.81 -7.47
C LEU A 196 -14.57 -5.59 -8.17
N TYR A 197 -15.16 -5.04 -9.23
CA TYR A 197 -16.30 -5.64 -9.95
C TYR A 197 -15.92 -6.25 -11.30
N VAL A 198 -14.64 -6.15 -11.71
CA VAL A 198 -14.12 -6.63 -13.00
C VAL A 198 -12.92 -7.54 -12.77
#